data_AF-A0A7J9K1E8-F1
#
_entry.id   AF-A0A7J9K1E8-F1
#
_cell.length_a   1.000
_cell.length_b   1.000
_cell.length_c   1.000
_cell.angle_alpha   90.00
_cell.angle_beta   90.00
_cell.angle_gamma   90.00
#
_symmetry.space_group_name_H-M   'P 1'
#
loop_
_entity.id
_entity.type
_entity.pdbx_description
1 polymer ?
#
loop_
_entity_poly.entity_id
_entity_poly.type
_entity_poly.pdbx_seq_one_letter_code
_entity_poly.pdbx_strand_id
1 'polypeptide(L)'
;VSQDDAVNQKETLANEVKCLRGELQQVRDDRDRQVSQVQALSAEDTCSSQREQIRILELQLAAANEKLKMTDLSASETRMEYLEQKRIMKELQDRLADMEHKLIDGENLRKKLHNTILELKGNIRVFCRVRPLLPDDGAAAEDAIVSYPTSTESLGRGVDLIQSGQKYPFTFDKVFNHEASQQDVFVEISQLVQSALDGYKVCIFAYGQTGSGKTYTMMGRPEASEQKGLIPRSLEQIFQSSQALQEQGWKYKMQASMLEIYNETIRDLLSNNRSSGSDSTRPENSVSGKQYTIKHDANGNTYVSDLTIVDVSSISEISSLLRQAAQS
;
A
#
# COMPACT_ATOMS: atom_id res chain seq x y z
N VAL A 1 -92.80 90.57 -57.34
CA VAL A 1 -92.37 89.75 -56.19
C VAL A 1 -91.32 90.57 -55.45
N SER A 2 -91.59 90.90 -54.19
CA SER A 2 -91.11 92.12 -53.52
C SER A 2 -89.60 92.14 -53.28
N GLN A 3 -88.98 93.27 -53.61
CA GLN A 3 -87.55 93.53 -53.38
C GLN A 3 -87.22 93.63 -51.88
N ASP A 4 -88.23 93.94 -51.04
CA ASP A 4 -88.10 94.03 -49.57
C ASP A 4 -87.98 92.64 -48.88
N ASP A 5 -88.67 91.60 -49.38
CA ASP A 5 -88.59 90.26 -48.77
C ASP A 5 -87.23 89.60 -49.01
N ALA A 6 -86.61 89.84 -50.18
CA ALA A 6 -85.28 89.33 -50.51
C ALA A 6 -84.16 90.05 -49.73
N VAL A 7 -84.35 91.34 -49.41
CA VAL A 7 -83.41 92.12 -48.59
C VAL A 7 -83.51 91.69 -47.12
N ASN A 8 -84.73 91.54 -46.58
CA ASN A 8 -84.92 91.01 -45.23
C ASN A 8 -84.33 89.60 -45.10
N GLN A 9 -84.63 88.69 -46.02
CA GLN A 9 -84.12 87.31 -45.98
C GLN A 9 -82.58 87.25 -46.10
N LYS A 10 -81.97 88.14 -46.90
CA LYS A 10 -80.51 88.30 -47.00
C LYS A 10 -79.88 88.85 -45.73
N GLU A 11 -80.56 89.77 -45.04
CA GLU A 11 -80.10 90.36 -43.78
C GLU A 11 -80.25 89.37 -42.61
N THR A 12 -81.33 88.57 -42.59
CA THR A 12 -81.49 87.46 -41.64
C THR A 12 -80.41 86.41 -41.85
N LEU A 13 -80.16 85.98 -43.10
CA LEU A 13 -79.08 85.03 -43.44
C LEU A 13 -77.69 85.60 -43.14
N ALA A 14 -77.45 86.89 -43.35
CA ALA A 14 -76.17 87.53 -43.02
C ALA A 14 -75.94 87.57 -41.50
N ASN A 15 -76.98 87.85 -40.72
CA ASN A 15 -76.93 87.78 -39.26
C ASN A 15 -76.76 86.34 -38.76
N GLU A 16 -77.40 85.37 -39.41
CA GLU A 16 -77.25 83.94 -39.13
C GLU A 16 -75.82 83.46 -39.44
N VAL A 17 -75.26 83.82 -40.60
CA VAL A 17 -73.86 83.52 -40.97
C VAL A 17 -72.88 84.19 -40.02
N LYS A 18 -73.18 85.41 -39.56
CA LYS A 18 -72.36 86.11 -38.55
C LYS A 18 -72.44 85.43 -37.18
N CYS A 19 -73.64 84.99 -36.77
CA CYS A 19 -73.86 84.22 -35.55
C CYS A 19 -73.12 82.88 -35.59
N LEU A 20 -73.33 82.10 -36.66
CA LEU A 20 -72.65 80.84 -36.92
C LEU A 20 -71.13 80.98 -37.00
N ARG A 21 -70.60 82.08 -37.57
CA ARG A 21 -69.15 82.36 -37.56
C ARG A 21 -68.63 82.66 -36.15
N GLY A 22 -69.40 83.37 -35.34
CA GLY A 22 -69.08 83.62 -33.93
C GLY A 22 -69.05 82.33 -33.12
N GLU A 23 -70.08 81.49 -33.28
CA GLU A 23 -70.16 80.16 -32.66
C GLU A 23 -69.02 79.25 -33.14
N LEU A 24 -68.70 79.23 -34.42
CA LEU A 24 -67.63 78.41 -34.99
C LEU A 24 -66.23 78.87 -34.53
N GLN A 25 -66.03 80.17 -34.31
CA GLN A 25 -64.81 80.70 -33.72
C GLN A 25 -64.72 80.31 -32.24
N GLN A 26 -65.81 80.43 -31.49
CA GLN A 26 -65.87 80.03 -30.09
C GLN A 26 -65.61 78.53 -29.90
N VAL A 27 -66.18 77.67 -30.77
CA VAL A 27 -65.92 76.22 -30.77
C VAL A 27 -64.46 75.91 -31.13
N ARG A 28 -63.82 76.66 -32.03
CA ARG A 28 -62.39 76.50 -32.33
C ARG A 28 -61.52 76.88 -31.14
N ASP A 29 -61.81 78.00 -30.49
CA ASP A 29 -61.07 78.48 -29.33
C ASP A 29 -61.24 77.51 -28.14
N ASP A 30 -62.45 76.96 -27.94
CA ASP A 30 -62.74 75.94 -26.93
C ASP A 30 -62.05 74.60 -27.25
N ARG A 31 -62.04 74.17 -28.51
CA ARG A 31 -61.28 72.99 -28.96
C ARG A 31 -59.79 73.18 -28.71
N ASP A 32 -59.22 74.33 -29.05
CA ASP A 32 -57.78 74.58 -28.90
C ASP A 32 -57.38 74.66 -27.42
N ARG A 33 -58.26 75.19 -26.56
CA ARG A 33 -58.13 75.08 -25.09
C ARG A 33 -58.19 73.63 -24.62
N GLN A 34 -59.17 72.85 -25.07
CA GLN A 34 -59.29 71.43 -24.69
C GLN A 34 -58.09 70.60 -25.17
N VAL A 35 -57.61 70.83 -26.39
CA VAL A 35 -56.42 70.16 -26.93
C VAL A 35 -55.19 70.51 -26.11
N SER A 36 -54.99 71.78 -25.75
CA SER A 36 -53.88 72.21 -24.89
C SER A 36 -53.96 71.59 -23.49
N GLN A 37 -55.17 71.47 -22.94
CA GLN A 37 -55.41 70.85 -21.64
C GLN A 37 -55.18 69.34 -21.66
N VAL A 38 -55.62 68.65 -22.72
CA VAL A 38 -55.37 67.22 -22.93
C VAL A 38 -53.87 66.94 -23.13
N GLN A 39 -53.15 67.78 -23.88
CA GLN A 39 -51.70 67.67 -24.04
C GLN A 39 -50.95 67.89 -22.72
N ALA A 40 -51.37 68.87 -21.91
CA ALA A 40 -50.79 69.10 -20.58
C ALA A 40 -51.02 67.92 -19.64
N LEU A 41 -52.25 67.39 -19.57
CA LEU A 41 -52.59 66.20 -18.78
C LEU A 41 -51.82 64.96 -19.25
N SER A 42 -51.69 64.75 -20.56
CA SER A 42 -50.92 63.64 -21.14
C SER A 42 -49.43 63.73 -20.79
N ALA A 43 -48.84 64.93 -20.84
CA ALA A 43 -47.45 65.14 -20.44
C ALA A 43 -47.24 64.92 -18.93
N GLU A 44 -48.20 65.33 -18.11
CA GLU A 44 -48.17 65.14 -16.65
C GLU A 44 -48.26 63.65 -16.28
N ASP A 45 -49.14 62.89 -16.95
CA ASP A 45 -49.28 61.45 -16.77
C ASP A 45 -48.02 60.69 -17.21
N THR A 46 -47.40 61.13 -18.31
CA THR A 46 -46.11 60.60 -18.80
C THR A 46 -44.98 60.87 -17.79
N CYS A 47 -44.88 62.09 -17.27
CA CYS A 47 -43.90 62.46 -16.24
C CYS A 47 -44.14 61.72 -14.91
N SER A 48 -45.40 61.40 -14.58
CA SER A 48 -45.76 60.59 -13.42
C SER A 48 -45.30 59.13 -13.61
N SER A 49 -45.60 58.53 -14.76
CA SER A 49 -45.18 57.16 -15.11
C SER A 49 -43.65 57.01 -15.14
N GLN A 50 -42.93 57.97 -15.74
CA GLN A 50 -41.47 57.97 -15.76
C GLN A 50 -40.87 58.11 -14.36
N ARG A 51 -41.45 58.94 -13.49
CA ARG A 51 -41.00 59.06 -12.09
C ARG A 51 -41.16 57.75 -11.33
N GLU A 52 -42.26 57.04 -11.53
CA GLU A 52 -42.46 55.74 -10.90
C GLU A 52 -41.48 54.68 -11.44
N GLN A 53 -41.21 54.67 -12.75
CA GLN A 53 -40.19 53.80 -13.34
C GLN A 53 -38.80 54.07 -12.78
N ILE A 54 -38.39 55.35 -12.66
CA ILE A 54 -37.11 55.74 -12.06
C ILE A 54 -37.03 55.22 -10.62
N ARG A 55 -38.10 55.40 -9.83
CA ARG A 55 -38.15 54.92 -8.45
C ARG A 55 -37.98 53.41 -8.34
N ILE A 56 -38.63 52.64 -9.23
CA ILE A 56 -38.50 51.18 -9.28
C ILE A 56 -37.06 50.79 -9.66
N LEU A 57 -36.47 51.45 -10.64
CA LEU A 57 -35.09 51.20 -11.08
C LEU A 57 -34.08 51.51 -9.97
N GLU A 58 -34.26 52.59 -9.21
CA GLU A 58 -33.42 52.93 -8.05
C GLU A 58 -33.48 51.84 -6.97
N LEU A 59 -34.67 51.31 -6.69
CA LEU A 59 -34.88 50.19 -5.77
C LEU A 59 -34.19 48.91 -6.25
N GLN A 60 -34.30 48.59 -7.54
CA GLN A 60 -33.63 47.44 -8.14
C GLN A 60 -32.11 47.60 -8.12
N LEU A 61 -31.60 48.80 -8.39
CA LEU A 61 -30.17 49.11 -8.33
C LEU A 61 -29.63 48.92 -6.91
N ALA A 62 -30.36 49.41 -5.89
CA ALA A 62 -29.99 49.24 -4.49
C ALA A 62 -29.93 47.75 -4.11
N ALA A 63 -30.94 46.97 -4.47
CA ALA A 63 -30.98 45.53 -4.21
C ALA A 63 -29.86 44.77 -4.95
N ALA A 64 -29.55 45.15 -6.20
CA ALA A 64 -28.44 44.56 -6.96
C ALA A 64 -27.08 44.87 -6.33
N ASN A 65 -26.87 46.11 -5.86
CA ASN A 65 -25.64 46.52 -5.18
C ASN A 65 -25.44 45.78 -3.85
N GLU A 66 -26.49 45.59 -3.04
CA GLU A 66 -26.40 44.79 -1.82
C GLU A 66 -26.07 43.33 -2.13
N LYS A 67 -26.72 42.75 -3.14
CA LYS A 67 -26.44 41.37 -3.56
C LYS A 67 -24.99 41.21 -4.04
N LEU A 68 -24.48 42.16 -4.82
CA LEU A 68 -23.10 42.16 -5.31
C LEU A 68 -22.10 42.23 -4.15
N LYS A 69 -22.37 43.10 -3.16
CA LYS A 69 -21.56 43.20 -1.95
C LYS A 69 -21.55 41.88 -1.16
N MET A 70 -22.70 41.24 -0.99
CA MET A 70 -22.79 39.93 -0.30
C MET A 70 -22.04 38.84 -1.05
N THR A 71 -22.10 38.81 -2.39
CA THR A 71 -21.33 37.85 -3.20
C THR A 71 -19.83 38.11 -3.13
N ASP A 72 -19.39 39.36 -3.13
CA ASP A 72 -17.97 39.71 -2.99
C ASP A 72 -17.42 39.28 -1.63
N LEU A 73 -18.19 39.48 -0.55
CA LEU A 73 -17.83 39.00 0.79
C LEU A 73 -17.70 37.47 0.82
N SER A 74 -18.69 36.74 0.29
CA SER A 74 -18.65 35.27 0.23
C SER A 74 -17.50 34.74 -0.63
N ALA A 75 -17.20 35.39 -1.76
CA ALA A 75 -16.06 35.06 -2.61
C ALA A 75 -14.71 35.32 -1.90
N SER A 76 -14.63 36.36 -1.07
CA SER A 76 -13.46 36.64 -0.25
C SER A 76 -13.27 35.59 0.85
N GLU A 77 -14.34 35.20 1.55
CA GLU A 77 -14.31 34.16 2.58
C GLU A 77 -13.84 32.81 2.02
N THR A 78 -14.45 32.34 0.93
CA THR A 78 -14.05 31.09 0.26
C THR A 78 -12.61 31.11 -0.24
N ARG A 79 -12.12 32.27 -0.72
CA ARG A 79 -10.72 32.44 -1.11
C ARG A 79 -9.77 32.31 0.09
N MET A 80 -10.13 32.86 1.25
CA MET A 80 -9.34 32.72 2.48
C MET A 80 -9.30 31.26 2.94
N GLU A 81 -10.42 30.56 2.93
CA GLU A 81 -10.49 29.13 3.27
C GLU A 81 -9.62 28.29 2.33
N TYR A 82 -9.68 28.54 1.03
CA TYR A 82 -8.84 27.84 0.04
C TYR A 82 -7.35 28.07 0.30
N LEU A 83 -6.94 29.30 0.63
CA LEU A 83 -5.54 29.62 0.93
C LEU A 83 -5.07 28.90 2.20
N GLU A 84 -5.91 28.82 3.23
CA GLU A 84 -5.55 28.10 4.46
C GLU A 84 -5.49 26.60 4.22
N GLN A 85 -6.45 26.02 3.49
CA GLN A 85 -6.40 24.61 3.08
C GLN A 85 -5.13 24.30 2.27
N LYS A 86 -4.74 25.20 1.35
CA LYS A 86 -3.51 25.06 0.58
C LYS A 86 -2.26 25.14 1.46
N ARG A 87 -2.26 25.99 2.49
CA ARG A 87 -1.18 26.08 3.48
C ARG A 87 -1.04 24.78 4.26
N ILE A 88 -2.16 24.25 4.79
CA ILE A 88 -2.20 22.99 5.52
C ILE A 88 -1.75 21.82 4.63
N MET A 89 -2.23 21.77 3.38
CA MET A 89 -1.85 20.71 2.43
C MET A 89 -0.35 20.71 2.19
N LYS A 90 0.27 21.88 2.02
CA LYS A 90 1.73 22.00 1.87
C LYS A 90 2.48 21.53 3.12
N GLU A 91 2.02 21.94 4.30
CA GLU A 91 2.63 21.52 5.57
C GLU A 91 2.55 20.00 5.78
N LEU A 92 1.41 19.39 5.43
CA LEU A 92 1.25 17.94 5.47
C LEU A 92 2.16 17.22 4.46
N GLN A 93 2.32 17.75 3.26
CA GLN A 93 3.24 17.20 2.25
C GLN A 93 4.69 17.26 2.73
N ASP A 94 5.13 18.40 3.27
CA ASP A 94 6.48 18.56 3.80
C ASP A 94 6.73 17.60 4.98
N ARG A 95 5.73 17.42 5.86
CA ARG A 95 5.79 16.47 6.98
C ARG A 95 5.84 15.02 6.51
N LEU A 96 5.09 14.65 5.47
CA LEU A 96 5.14 13.31 4.90
C LEU A 96 6.53 13.02 4.33
N ALA A 97 7.11 13.95 3.58
CA ALA A 97 8.47 13.79 3.03
C ALA A 97 9.54 13.62 4.13
N ASP A 98 9.44 14.39 5.21
CA ASP A 98 10.34 14.24 6.38
C ASP A 98 10.16 12.88 7.08
N MET A 99 8.93 12.39 7.21
CA MET A 99 8.67 11.06 7.79
C MET A 99 9.20 9.93 6.90
N GLU A 100 9.03 10.02 5.57
CA GLU A 100 9.58 9.06 4.62
C GLU A 100 11.11 8.99 4.70
N HIS A 101 11.78 10.15 4.78
CA HIS A 101 13.24 10.21 4.95
C HIS A 101 13.68 9.54 6.26
N LYS A 102 13.00 9.83 7.37
CA LYS A 102 13.28 9.22 8.68
C LYS A 102 13.05 7.72 8.70
N LEU A 103 12.06 7.21 7.98
CA LEU A 103 11.82 5.77 7.85
C LEU A 103 12.99 5.09 7.14
N ILE A 104 13.46 5.66 6.02
CA ILE A 104 14.60 5.11 5.26
C ILE A 104 15.88 5.11 6.12
N ASP A 105 16.18 6.23 6.79
CA ASP A 105 17.34 6.34 7.68
C ASP A 105 17.26 5.36 8.86
N GLY A 106 16.08 5.24 9.46
CA GLY A 106 15.81 4.30 10.55
C GLY A 106 16.05 2.85 10.12
N GLU A 107 15.60 2.48 8.93
CA GLU A 107 15.79 1.13 8.38
C GLU A 107 17.26 0.84 8.05
N ASN A 108 17.99 1.82 7.50
CA ASN A 108 19.43 1.70 7.29
C ASN A 108 20.21 1.53 8.60
N LEU A 109 19.83 2.29 9.64
CA LEU A 109 20.44 2.16 10.96
C LEU A 109 20.13 0.80 11.58
N ARG A 110 18.88 0.32 11.48
CA ARG A 110 18.48 -1.01 11.94
C ARG A 110 19.33 -2.11 11.28
N LYS A 111 19.49 -2.07 9.95
CA LYS A 111 20.34 -3.03 9.20
C LYS A 111 21.77 -3.02 9.70
N LYS A 112 22.35 -1.83 9.91
CA LYS A 112 23.72 -1.69 10.42
C LYS A 112 23.87 -2.28 11.83
N LEU A 113 22.99 -1.93 12.75
CA LEU A 113 23.00 -2.42 14.12
C LEU A 113 22.79 -3.94 14.19
N HIS A 114 21.86 -4.46 13.37
CA HIS A 114 21.59 -5.89 13.27
C HIS A 114 22.82 -6.66 12.81
N ASN A 115 23.52 -6.17 11.78
CA ASN A 115 24.77 -6.78 11.32
C ASN A 115 25.86 -6.73 12.40
N THR A 116 26.04 -5.61 13.09
CA THR A 116 27.01 -5.50 14.19
C THR A 116 26.71 -6.48 15.32
N ILE A 117 25.43 -6.67 15.69
CA ILE A 117 25.04 -7.66 16.71
C ILE A 117 25.42 -9.09 16.26
N LEU A 118 25.19 -9.43 14.99
CA LEU A 118 25.54 -10.75 14.47
C LEU A 118 27.06 -10.98 14.41
N GLU A 119 27.82 -9.98 13.98
CA GLU A 119 29.29 -10.03 13.99
C GLU A 119 29.85 -10.23 15.40
N LEU A 120 29.30 -9.51 16.39
CA LEU A 120 29.68 -9.66 17.80
C LEU A 120 29.30 -11.03 18.37
N LYS A 121 28.21 -11.64 17.90
CA LYS A 121 27.84 -13.02 18.25
C LYS A 121 28.69 -14.07 17.54
N GLY A 122 29.47 -13.69 16.53
CA GLY A 122 30.25 -14.58 15.68
C GLY A 122 29.55 -14.93 14.36
N ASN A 123 30.30 -14.81 13.27
CA ASN A 123 29.83 -15.12 11.91
C ASN A 123 29.62 -16.62 11.68
N ILE A 124 30.31 -17.46 12.44
CA ILE A 124 30.14 -18.92 12.44
C ILE A 124 29.74 -19.31 13.85
N ARG A 125 28.59 -19.97 13.97
CA ARG A 125 28.05 -20.44 15.25
C ARG A 125 27.68 -21.91 15.14
N VAL A 126 27.99 -22.65 16.19
CA VAL A 126 27.70 -24.08 16.31
C VAL A 126 26.75 -24.28 17.48
N PHE A 127 25.57 -24.81 17.17
CA PHE A 127 24.57 -25.16 18.16
C PHE A 127 24.48 -26.68 18.33
N CYS A 128 24.39 -27.14 19.57
CA CYS A 128 24.06 -28.52 19.88
C CYS A 128 22.56 -28.62 20.19
N ARG A 129 21.86 -29.60 19.60
CA ARG A 129 20.47 -29.89 19.91
C ARG A 129 20.31 -31.35 20.27
N VAL A 130 19.95 -31.61 21.52
CA VAL A 130 19.66 -32.96 22.03
C VAL A 130 18.18 -33.25 21.79
N ARG A 131 17.85 -34.31 21.04
CA ARG A 131 16.45 -34.70 20.84
C ARG A 131 15.92 -35.46 22.07
N PRO A 132 14.60 -35.45 22.32
CA PRO A 132 13.98 -36.37 23.27
C PRO A 132 14.25 -37.83 22.92
N LEU A 133 14.25 -38.69 23.94
CA LEU A 133 14.25 -40.15 23.76
C LEU A 133 12.96 -40.61 23.08
N LEU A 134 13.08 -41.50 22.11
CA LEU A 134 11.96 -42.12 21.41
C LEU A 134 11.70 -43.51 22.02
N PRO A 135 10.47 -44.03 21.96
CA PRO A 135 10.13 -45.36 22.49
C PRO A 135 11.00 -46.49 21.91
N ASP A 136 11.40 -46.36 20.64
CA ASP A 136 12.21 -47.35 19.91
C ASP A 136 13.72 -47.28 20.26
N ASP A 137 14.16 -46.30 21.07
CA ASP A 137 15.57 -46.17 21.49
C ASP A 137 15.97 -47.24 22.55
N GLY A 138 15.02 -48.07 23.00
CA GLY A 138 15.25 -49.22 23.88
C GLY A 138 15.27 -48.87 25.38
N ALA A 139 14.76 -49.78 26.21
CA ALA A 139 14.70 -49.67 27.67
C ALA A 139 16.07 -49.77 28.38
N ALA A 140 17.18 -49.71 27.66
CA ALA A 140 18.54 -49.92 28.18
C ALA A 140 19.27 -48.64 28.62
N ALA A 141 18.65 -47.46 28.47
CA ALA A 141 19.24 -46.18 28.87
C ALA A 141 18.63 -45.69 30.21
N GLU A 142 18.69 -46.51 31.27
CA GLU A 142 18.35 -46.04 32.62
C GLU A 142 19.39 -45.04 33.16
N ASP A 143 20.59 -44.99 32.58
CA ASP A 143 21.58 -43.95 32.86
C ASP A 143 21.49 -42.84 31.79
N ALA A 144 21.24 -41.61 32.23
CA ALA A 144 21.31 -40.43 31.38
C ALA A 144 22.73 -40.31 30.77
N ILE A 145 22.86 -40.66 29.48
CA ILE A 145 24.11 -40.60 28.71
C ILE A 145 24.56 -39.14 28.49
N VAL A 146 23.67 -38.17 28.75
CA VAL A 146 23.92 -36.74 28.58
C VAL A 146 23.57 -36.01 29.87
N SER A 147 24.48 -35.15 30.36
CA SER A 147 24.18 -34.21 31.45
C SER A 147 24.52 -32.76 31.05
N TYR A 148 23.84 -31.81 31.67
CA TYR A 148 24.04 -30.38 31.40
C TYR A 148 24.72 -29.72 32.60
N PRO A 149 25.87 -29.05 32.43
CA PRO A 149 26.57 -28.39 33.51
C PRO A 149 25.74 -27.21 34.07
N THR A 150 25.72 -27.09 35.41
CA THR A 150 25.00 -26.04 36.14
C THR A 150 25.89 -24.84 36.52
N SER A 151 27.20 -24.92 36.24
CA SER A 151 28.13 -23.82 36.47
C SER A 151 27.79 -22.62 35.60
N THR A 152 27.81 -21.41 36.17
CA THR A 152 27.45 -20.15 35.50
C THR A 152 28.18 -19.93 34.17
N GLU A 153 29.44 -20.35 34.06
CA GLU A 153 30.26 -20.16 32.86
C GLU A 153 29.78 -21.01 31.65
N SER A 154 29.22 -22.19 31.92
CA SER A 154 28.82 -23.19 30.91
C SER A 154 27.31 -23.33 30.77
N LEU A 155 26.54 -22.57 31.53
CA LEU A 155 25.08 -22.62 31.53
C LEU A 155 24.54 -22.29 30.12
N GLY A 156 23.80 -23.23 29.52
CA GLY A 156 23.25 -23.09 28.17
C GLY A 156 24.26 -23.23 27.02
N ARG A 157 25.54 -23.54 27.32
CA ARG A 157 26.62 -23.70 26.32
C ARG A 157 27.37 -25.03 26.45
N GLY A 158 27.34 -25.66 27.61
CA GLY A 158 27.99 -26.93 27.89
C GLY A 158 27.06 -28.13 27.74
N VAL A 159 27.63 -29.27 27.34
CA VAL A 159 26.97 -30.58 27.37
C VAL A 159 28.03 -31.64 27.69
N ASP A 160 27.74 -32.53 28.63
CA ASP A 160 28.63 -33.60 29.04
C ASP A 160 28.10 -34.92 28.52
N LEU A 161 28.93 -35.68 27.79
CA LEU A 161 28.65 -37.07 27.45
C LEU A 161 29.19 -37.98 28.57
N ILE A 162 28.34 -38.89 29.05
CA ILE A 162 28.70 -39.88 30.06
C ILE A 162 28.90 -41.22 29.36
N GLN A 163 30.16 -41.69 29.31
CA GLN A 163 30.52 -42.97 28.73
C GLN A 163 31.39 -43.76 29.71
N SER A 164 30.94 -44.96 30.10
CA SER A 164 31.64 -45.85 31.05
C SER A 164 32.01 -45.17 32.37
N GLY A 165 31.12 -44.30 32.89
CA GLY A 165 31.32 -43.54 34.12
C GLY A 165 32.24 -42.32 34.00
N GLN A 166 32.82 -42.05 32.82
CA GLN A 166 33.62 -40.87 32.56
C GLN A 166 32.79 -39.78 31.87
N LYS A 167 33.02 -38.52 32.29
CA LYS A 167 32.38 -37.34 31.69
C LYS A 167 33.29 -36.70 30.65
N TYR A 168 32.75 -36.48 29.46
CA TYR A 168 33.41 -35.80 28.36
C TYR A 168 32.69 -34.47 28.09
N PRO A 169 33.24 -33.33 28.56
CA PRO A 169 32.61 -32.03 28.40
C PRO A 169 32.82 -31.47 26.98
N PHE A 170 31.75 -30.94 26.39
CA PHE A 170 31.77 -30.21 25.14
C PHE A 170 31.16 -28.83 25.32
N THR A 171 31.62 -27.85 24.55
CA THR A 171 31.11 -26.47 24.58
C THR A 171 30.73 -26.01 23.19
N PHE A 172 29.60 -25.33 23.11
CA PHE A 172 28.98 -24.80 21.89
C PHE A 172 28.53 -23.36 22.13
N ASP A 173 28.16 -22.64 21.08
CA ASP A 173 27.58 -21.30 21.21
C ASP A 173 26.24 -21.34 21.93
N LYS A 174 25.48 -22.43 21.75
CA LYS A 174 24.27 -22.75 22.50
C LYS A 174 23.98 -24.25 22.50
N VAL A 175 23.47 -24.75 23.62
CA VAL A 175 23.00 -26.13 23.78
C VAL A 175 21.50 -26.10 24.05
N PHE A 176 20.74 -26.76 23.18
CA PHE A 176 19.32 -27.02 23.34
C PHE A 176 19.14 -28.42 23.93
N ASN A 177 18.59 -28.51 25.13
CA ASN A 177 18.29 -29.78 25.78
C ASN A 177 17.07 -30.47 25.14
N HIS A 178 16.71 -31.65 25.64
CA HIS A 178 15.57 -32.42 25.14
C HIS A 178 14.21 -31.73 25.34
N GLU A 179 14.11 -30.69 26.17
CA GLU A 179 12.87 -29.94 26.40
C GLU A 179 12.69 -28.80 25.40
N ALA A 180 13.76 -28.42 24.69
CA ALA A 180 13.73 -27.30 23.75
C ALA A 180 12.80 -27.57 22.56
N SER A 181 11.83 -26.68 22.39
CA SER A 181 10.85 -26.72 21.31
C SER A 181 11.46 -26.30 19.96
N GLN A 182 10.71 -26.50 18.87
CA GLN A 182 11.10 -25.94 17.57
C GLN A 182 11.15 -24.41 17.58
N GLN A 183 10.28 -23.78 18.38
CA GLN A 183 10.23 -22.33 18.54
C GLN A 183 11.50 -21.82 19.22
N ASP A 184 11.97 -22.48 20.29
CA ASP A 184 13.18 -22.08 21.01
C ASP A 184 14.42 -22.09 20.11
N VAL A 185 14.53 -23.09 19.25
CA VAL A 185 15.60 -23.17 18.25
C VAL A 185 15.44 -22.07 17.20
N PHE A 186 14.22 -21.84 16.72
CA PHE A 186 13.96 -20.82 15.70
C PHE A 186 14.23 -19.39 16.17
N VAL A 187 14.00 -19.07 17.45
CA VAL A 187 14.29 -17.73 18.01
C VAL A 187 15.77 -17.32 17.83
N GLU A 188 16.70 -18.27 17.86
CA GLU A 188 18.12 -17.98 17.58
C GLU A 188 18.42 -17.80 16.09
N ILE A 189 17.67 -18.50 15.24
CA ILE A 189 17.85 -18.54 13.79
C ILE A 189 17.12 -17.36 13.10
N SER A 190 16.05 -16.84 13.68
CA SER A 190 15.25 -15.73 13.12
C SER A 190 16.08 -14.48 12.82
N GLN A 191 17.12 -14.22 13.60
CA GLN A 191 18.07 -13.12 13.37
C GLN A 191 18.89 -13.33 12.09
N LEU A 192 19.25 -14.57 11.78
CA LEU A 192 19.93 -14.90 10.51
C LEU A 192 18.96 -14.76 9.33
N VAL A 193 17.70 -15.15 9.50
CA VAL A 193 16.66 -14.94 8.47
C VAL A 193 16.51 -13.45 8.15
N GLN A 194 16.50 -12.59 9.17
CA GLN A 194 16.49 -11.14 8.97
C GLN A 194 17.75 -10.64 8.24
N SER A 195 18.92 -11.18 8.57
CA SER A 195 20.18 -10.84 7.89
C SER A 195 20.12 -11.18 6.38
N ALA A 196 19.47 -12.29 6.03
CA ALA A 196 19.25 -12.65 4.62
C ALA A 196 18.35 -11.63 3.90
N LEU A 197 17.28 -11.15 4.54
CA LEU A 197 16.43 -10.07 4.00
C LEU A 197 17.17 -8.73 3.87
N ASP A 198 18.15 -8.51 4.74
CA ASP A 198 18.97 -7.29 4.76
C ASP A 198 20.08 -7.31 3.69
N GLY A 199 20.23 -8.43 2.96
CA GLY A 199 21.14 -8.57 1.82
C GLY A 199 22.40 -9.39 2.09
N TYR A 200 22.48 -10.10 3.22
CA TYR A 200 23.62 -10.95 3.57
C TYR A 200 23.41 -12.42 3.18
N LYS A 201 24.50 -13.12 2.86
CA LYS A 201 24.46 -14.56 2.58
C LYS A 201 24.43 -15.35 3.89
N VAL A 202 23.42 -16.21 4.05
CA VAL A 202 23.23 -17.03 5.25
C VAL A 202 23.22 -18.50 4.86
N CYS A 203 23.91 -19.32 5.64
CA CYS A 203 23.92 -20.77 5.48
C CYS A 203 23.63 -21.45 6.83
N ILE A 204 22.74 -22.43 6.82
CA ILE A 204 22.33 -23.19 8.01
C ILE A 204 22.56 -24.67 7.71
N PHE A 205 23.38 -25.32 8.53
CA PHE A 205 23.65 -26.75 8.43
C PHE A 205 22.96 -27.51 9.56
N ALA A 206 22.40 -28.67 9.23
CA ALA A 206 21.99 -29.67 10.21
C ALA A 206 22.90 -30.89 10.07
N TYR A 207 23.67 -31.18 11.11
CA TYR A 207 24.64 -32.28 11.14
C TYR A 207 24.30 -33.30 12.24
N GLY A 208 24.64 -34.56 12.02
CA GLY A 208 24.43 -35.67 12.96
C GLY A 208 24.13 -37.00 12.27
N GLN A 209 24.12 -38.08 13.04
CA GLN A 209 23.82 -39.43 12.52
C GLN A 209 22.36 -39.61 12.06
N THR A 210 22.05 -40.70 11.36
CA THR A 210 20.66 -41.08 11.05
C THR A 210 19.86 -41.24 12.35
N GLY A 211 18.63 -40.70 12.38
CA GLY A 211 17.80 -40.70 13.58
C GLY A 211 18.13 -39.63 14.63
N SER A 212 19.15 -38.78 14.43
CA SER A 212 19.51 -37.73 15.40
C SER A 212 18.55 -36.52 15.42
N GLY A 213 17.59 -36.46 14.50
CA GLY A 213 16.62 -35.36 14.42
C GLY A 213 16.93 -34.25 13.42
N LYS A 214 17.91 -34.41 12.51
CA LYS A 214 18.23 -33.42 11.45
C LYS A 214 16.99 -32.95 10.66
N THR A 215 16.25 -33.90 10.09
CA THR A 215 15.03 -33.62 9.30
C THR A 215 13.94 -32.98 10.17
N TYR A 216 13.81 -33.42 11.43
CA TYR A 216 12.88 -32.81 12.38
C TYR A 216 13.26 -31.35 12.67
N THR A 217 14.54 -31.02 12.84
CA THR A 217 14.99 -29.64 13.02
C THR A 217 14.71 -28.78 11.79
N MET A 218 15.10 -29.25 10.59
CA MET A 218 14.98 -28.44 9.37
C MET A 218 13.55 -28.32 8.86
N MET A 219 12.81 -29.42 8.77
CA MET A 219 11.45 -29.45 8.22
C MET A 219 10.39 -29.54 9.31
N GLY A 220 10.63 -30.37 10.33
CA GLY A 220 9.66 -30.64 11.39
C GLY A 220 8.43 -31.37 10.88
N ARG A 221 7.27 -31.07 11.46
CA ARG A 221 5.96 -31.49 10.94
C ARG A 221 5.20 -30.26 10.43
N PRO A 222 5.24 -29.94 9.13
CA PRO A 222 4.68 -28.69 8.59
C PRO A 222 3.19 -28.49 8.89
N GLU A 223 2.43 -29.58 8.96
CA GLU A 223 0.98 -29.57 9.21
C GLU A 223 0.63 -29.23 10.68
N ALA A 224 1.58 -29.36 11.61
CA ALA A 224 1.39 -29.03 13.01
C ALA A 224 2.16 -27.76 13.36
N SER A 225 1.44 -26.66 13.61
CA SER A 225 2.01 -25.31 13.81
C SER A 225 3.20 -25.29 14.78
N GLU A 226 3.07 -25.90 15.96
CA GLU A 226 4.13 -25.95 16.96
C GLU A 226 5.35 -26.77 16.54
N GLN A 227 5.16 -27.74 15.64
CA GLN A 227 6.19 -28.68 15.22
C GLN A 227 6.87 -28.29 13.89
N LYS A 228 6.49 -27.17 13.27
CA LYS A 228 7.18 -26.60 12.10
C LYS A 228 8.67 -26.44 12.39
N GLY A 229 9.52 -26.90 11.47
CA GLY A 229 10.98 -26.76 11.57
C GLY A 229 11.49 -25.38 11.16
N LEU A 230 12.81 -25.27 11.00
CA LEU A 230 13.47 -24.03 10.61
C LEU A 230 13.04 -23.53 9.23
N ILE A 231 13.01 -24.40 8.21
CA ILE A 231 12.65 -24.01 6.83
C ILE A 231 11.26 -23.36 6.76
N PRO A 232 10.15 -24.01 7.19
CA PRO A 232 8.84 -23.39 7.10
C PRO A 232 8.72 -22.10 7.91
N ARG A 233 9.32 -22.02 9.11
CA ARG A 233 9.30 -20.82 9.94
C ARG A 233 10.11 -19.67 9.34
N SER A 234 11.26 -19.96 8.74
CA SER A 234 12.09 -18.98 8.04
C SER A 234 11.33 -18.38 6.86
N LEU A 235 10.62 -19.21 6.09
CA LEU A 235 9.84 -18.75 4.95
C LEU A 235 8.65 -17.88 5.39
N GLU A 236 7.95 -18.27 6.46
CA GLU A 236 6.89 -17.44 7.06
C GLU A 236 7.40 -16.07 7.46
N GLN A 237 8.55 -16.00 8.16
CA GLN A 237 9.17 -14.74 8.53
C GLN A 237 9.59 -13.92 7.30
N ILE A 238 10.20 -14.55 6.28
CA ILE A 238 10.60 -13.87 5.03
C ILE A 238 9.40 -13.18 4.38
N PHE A 239 8.28 -13.88 4.21
CA PHE A 239 7.09 -13.30 3.59
C PHE A 239 6.47 -12.21 4.45
N GLN A 240 6.30 -12.44 5.76
CA GLN A 240 5.75 -11.45 6.69
C GLN A 240 6.58 -10.16 6.68
N SER A 241 7.91 -10.26 6.82
CA SER A 241 8.81 -9.12 6.79
C SER A 241 8.79 -8.42 5.44
N SER A 242 8.76 -9.16 4.33
CA SER A 242 8.70 -8.56 2.99
C SER A 242 7.42 -7.75 2.76
N GLN A 243 6.27 -8.23 3.27
CA GLN A 243 4.98 -7.56 3.16
C GLN A 243 4.96 -6.28 4.01
N ALA A 244 5.46 -6.34 5.25
CA ALA A 244 5.55 -5.17 6.12
C ALA A 244 6.45 -4.06 5.53
N LEU A 245 7.53 -4.44 4.84
CA LEU A 245 8.42 -3.50 4.16
C LEU A 245 7.84 -2.99 2.84
N GLN A 246 6.91 -3.71 2.21
CA GLN A 246 6.23 -3.24 1.00
C GLN A 246 5.41 -1.98 1.24
N GLU A 247 4.77 -1.87 2.42
CA GLU A 247 4.07 -0.65 2.86
C GLU A 247 5.01 0.56 2.98
N GLN A 248 6.30 0.31 3.15
CA GLN A 248 7.37 1.31 3.24
C GLN A 248 8.08 1.54 1.89
N GLY A 249 7.54 0.99 0.79
CA GLY A 249 8.05 1.19 -0.56
C GLY A 249 9.08 0.16 -1.05
N TRP A 250 9.41 -0.87 -0.24
CA TRP A 250 10.34 -1.93 -0.67
C TRP A 250 9.68 -2.90 -1.65
N LYS A 251 10.46 -3.38 -2.62
CA LYS A 251 10.01 -4.38 -3.60
C LYS A 251 10.93 -5.59 -3.55
N TYR A 252 10.36 -6.76 -3.27
CA TYR A 252 11.08 -8.02 -3.20
C TYR A 252 10.73 -8.92 -4.39
N LYS A 253 11.76 -9.57 -4.95
CA LYS A 253 11.59 -10.72 -5.85
C LYS A 253 12.20 -11.93 -5.14
N MET A 254 11.41 -12.99 -4.93
CA MET A 254 11.86 -14.20 -4.27
C MET A 254 11.93 -15.36 -5.27
N GLN A 255 13.00 -16.12 -5.20
CA GLN A 255 13.23 -17.29 -6.05
C GLN A 255 13.72 -18.45 -5.19
N ALA A 256 13.24 -19.66 -5.49
CA ALA A 256 13.61 -20.88 -4.78
C ALA A 256 14.19 -21.91 -5.75
N SER A 257 15.16 -22.67 -5.26
CA SER A 257 15.69 -23.87 -5.93
C SER A 257 15.99 -24.93 -4.87
N MET A 258 15.84 -26.22 -5.22
CA MET A 258 16.11 -27.33 -4.31
C MET A 258 16.88 -28.41 -5.06
N LEU A 259 18.00 -28.83 -4.48
CA LEU A 259 18.86 -29.87 -5.04
C LEU A 259 19.32 -30.83 -3.97
N GLU A 260 19.70 -32.02 -4.41
CA GLU A 260 20.38 -33.04 -3.61
C GLU A 260 21.78 -33.24 -4.18
N ILE A 261 22.76 -33.44 -3.29
CA ILE A 261 24.10 -33.91 -3.66
C ILE A 261 24.22 -35.32 -3.09
N TYR A 262 24.29 -36.31 -3.97
CA TYR A 262 24.45 -37.71 -3.61
C TYR A 262 25.62 -38.30 -4.40
N ASN A 263 26.61 -38.84 -3.69
CA ASN A 263 27.82 -39.39 -4.29
C ASN A 263 28.48 -38.44 -5.31
N GLU A 264 28.75 -37.21 -4.89
CA GLU A 264 29.31 -36.12 -5.72
C GLU A 264 28.50 -35.77 -6.99
N THR A 265 27.25 -36.25 -7.09
CA THR A 265 26.35 -35.98 -8.21
C THR A 265 25.22 -35.06 -7.76
N ILE A 266 24.98 -34.00 -8.54
CA ILE A 266 23.90 -33.04 -8.26
C ILE A 266 22.60 -33.51 -8.93
N ARG A 267 21.51 -33.53 -8.17
CA ARG A 267 20.17 -33.87 -8.62
C ARG A 267 19.21 -32.72 -8.35
N ASP A 268 18.48 -32.28 -9.38
CA ASP A 268 17.46 -31.24 -9.26
C ASP A 268 16.13 -31.83 -8.76
N LEU A 269 15.73 -31.45 -7.53
CA LEU A 269 14.53 -31.94 -6.86
C LEU A 269 13.24 -31.24 -7.31
N LEU A 270 13.36 -30.14 -8.07
CA LEU A 270 12.21 -29.43 -8.62
C LEU A 270 11.99 -29.70 -10.10
N SER A 271 12.83 -30.54 -10.72
CA SER A 271 12.70 -30.87 -12.13
C SER A 271 11.40 -31.65 -12.39
N ASN A 272 10.63 -31.24 -13.40
CA ASN A 272 9.37 -31.89 -13.81
C ASN A 272 9.56 -33.25 -14.50
N ASN A 273 10.76 -33.84 -14.44
CA ASN A 273 11.08 -35.10 -15.11
C ASN A 273 10.55 -36.31 -14.33
N ARG A 274 9.22 -36.41 -14.24
CA ARG A 274 8.55 -37.71 -14.21
C ARG A 274 8.59 -38.30 -15.61
N SER A 275 9.77 -38.68 -16.10
CA SER A 275 9.84 -39.59 -17.23
C SER A 275 9.30 -40.94 -16.77
N SER A 276 8.15 -41.27 -17.35
CA SER A 276 7.47 -42.55 -17.33
C SER A 276 8.44 -43.72 -17.46
N GLY A 277 8.13 -44.83 -16.80
CA GLY A 277 9.00 -46.00 -16.71
C GLY A 277 9.55 -46.48 -18.06
N SER A 278 10.85 -46.69 -18.11
CA SER A 278 11.47 -47.92 -18.61
C SER A 278 12.97 -47.85 -18.41
N ASP A 279 13.51 -49.00 -18.04
CA ASP A 279 14.89 -49.45 -18.19
C ASP A 279 15.92 -49.13 -17.08
N SER A 280 16.06 -50.10 -16.18
CA SER A 280 17.02 -50.16 -15.08
C SER A 280 18.42 -50.61 -15.51
N THR A 281 18.87 -50.35 -16.74
CA THR A 281 20.10 -50.99 -17.26
C THR A 281 21.06 -50.09 -18.04
N ARG A 282 21.15 -48.77 -17.75
CA ARG A 282 22.17 -47.92 -18.39
C ARG A 282 22.81 -46.89 -17.45
N PRO A 283 24.14 -46.77 -17.42
CA PRO A 283 24.81 -45.63 -16.80
C PRO A 283 24.79 -44.49 -17.82
N GLU A 284 23.70 -43.71 -17.87
CA GLU A 284 23.55 -42.63 -18.84
C GLU A 284 23.32 -41.28 -18.16
N ASN A 285 24.41 -40.51 -18.09
CA ASN A 285 24.41 -39.04 -18.06
C ASN A 285 23.80 -38.47 -19.35
N SER A 286 22.53 -38.74 -19.70
CA SER A 286 21.80 -38.00 -20.76
C SER A 286 20.47 -38.65 -21.16
N VAL A 287 19.33 -38.21 -20.61
CA VAL A 287 18.04 -38.23 -21.36
C VAL A 287 17.19 -36.96 -21.11
N SER A 288 17.77 -35.93 -20.51
CA SER A 288 17.32 -34.54 -20.69
C SER A 288 18.60 -33.74 -20.73
N GLY A 289 18.84 -32.93 -21.76
CA GLY A 289 20.11 -32.21 -21.98
C GLY A 289 20.50 -31.16 -20.93
N LYS A 290 20.07 -31.33 -19.68
CA LYS A 290 20.45 -30.56 -18.51
C LYS A 290 21.71 -31.15 -17.90
N GLN A 291 22.72 -30.31 -17.68
CA GLN A 291 23.95 -30.67 -17.01
C GLN A 291 24.09 -29.81 -15.75
N TYR A 292 23.98 -30.43 -14.58
CA TYR A 292 24.10 -29.74 -13.31
C TYR A 292 25.58 -29.59 -12.92
N THR A 293 26.15 -28.41 -13.19
CA THR A 293 27.55 -28.10 -12.87
C THR A 293 27.65 -26.85 -12.02
N ILE A 294 28.55 -26.86 -11.04
CA ILE A 294 28.83 -25.69 -10.18
C ILE A 294 29.64 -24.68 -11.01
N LYS A 295 29.15 -23.45 -11.05
CA LYS A 295 29.78 -22.32 -11.75
C LYS A 295 29.91 -21.13 -10.82
N HIS A 296 30.90 -20.29 -11.10
CA HIS A 296 31.14 -19.05 -10.38
C HIS A 296 31.02 -17.87 -11.34
N ASP A 297 30.28 -16.83 -10.93
CA ASP A 297 30.21 -15.58 -11.69
C ASP A 297 31.39 -14.64 -11.37
N ALA A 298 31.51 -13.55 -12.12
CA ALA A 298 32.56 -12.55 -11.93
C ALA A 298 32.50 -11.82 -10.57
N ASN A 299 31.36 -11.89 -9.88
CA ASN A 299 31.13 -11.28 -8.58
C ASN A 299 31.41 -12.26 -7.42
N GLY A 300 31.88 -13.48 -7.72
CA GLY A 300 32.14 -14.53 -6.73
C GLY A 300 30.87 -15.22 -6.22
N ASN A 301 29.74 -15.12 -6.91
CA ASN A 301 28.55 -15.91 -6.60
C ASN A 301 28.65 -17.29 -7.24
N THR A 302 28.25 -18.30 -6.48
CA THR A 302 28.20 -19.69 -6.94
C THR A 302 26.77 -20.04 -7.34
N TYR A 303 26.60 -20.69 -8.49
CA TYR A 303 25.32 -21.21 -8.96
C TYR A 303 25.49 -22.56 -9.64
N VAL A 304 24.40 -23.32 -9.78
CA VAL A 304 24.39 -24.59 -10.51
C VAL A 304 23.71 -24.40 -11.86
N SER A 305 24.36 -24.79 -12.96
CA SER A 305 23.77 -24.71 -14.30
C SER A 305 22.54 -25.61 -14.44
N ASP A 306 21.58 -25.17 -15.25
CA ASP A 306 20.33 -25.88 -15.59
C ASP A 306 19.41 -26.24 -14.42
N LEU A 307 19.74 -25.78 -13.20
CA LEU A 307 18.93 -25.96 -12.00
C LEU A 307 17.60 -25.25 -12.17
N THR A 308 16.52 -25.92 -11.81
CA THR A 308 15.17 -25.33 -11.83
C THR A 308 15.08 -24.24 -10.75
N ILE A 309 14.82 -23.01 -11.20
CA ILE A 309 14.59 -21.84 -10.34
C ILE A 309 13.13 -21.45 -10.49
N VAL A 310 12.40 -21.38 -9.37
CA VAL A 310 10.97 -21.04 -9.35
C VAL A 310 10.80 -19.69 -8.68
N ASP A 311 10.13 -18.76 -9.37
CA ASP A 311 9.69 -17.51 -8.75
C ASP A 311 8.57 -17.83 -7.75
N VAL A 312 8.69 -17.31 -6.52
CA VAL A 312 7.72 -17.61 -5.46
C VAL A 312 7.12 -16.34 -4.89
N SER A 313 5.80 -16.32 -4.77
CA SER A 313 5.03 -15.18 -4.29
C SER A 313 4.29 -15.45 -2.99
N SER A 314 4.21 -16.71 -2.54
CA SER A 314 3.46 -17.08 -1.34
C SER A 314 4.04 -18.30 -0.60
N ILE A 315 3.69 -18.41 0.69
CA ILE A 315 4.07 -19.55 1.54
C ILE A 315 3.48 -20.87 1.03
N SER A 316 2.27 -20.83 0.43
CA SER A 316 1.60 -22.02 -0.11
C SER A 316 2.34 -22.61 -1.31
N GLU A 317 2.86 -21.76 -2.20
CA GLU A 317 3.69 -22.17 -3.33
C GLU A 317 4.96 -22.89 -2.84
N ILE A 318 5.68 -22.34 -1.87
CA ILE A 318 6.88 -23.01 -1.34
C ILE A 318 6.54 -24.32 -0.63
N SER A 319 5.44 -24.35 0.13
CA SER A 319 4.99 -25.58 0.77
C SER A 319 4.70 -26.68 -0.26
N SER A 320 4.18 -26.30 -1.44
CA SER A 320 4.01 -27.24 -2.56
C SER A 320 5.35 -27.72 -3.12
N LEU A 321 6.31 -26.81 -3.32
CA LEU A 321 7.66 -27.16 -3.79
C LEU A 321 8.39 -28.09 -2.81
N LEU A 322 8.27 -27.85 -1.50
CA LEU A 322 8.87 -28.70 -0.48
C LEU A 322 8.26 -30.11 -0.49
N ARG A 323 6.94 -30.24 -0.69
CA ARG A 323 6.27 -31.54 -0.85
C ARG A 323 6.70 -32.26 -2.12
N GLN A 324 6.85 -31.55 -3.23
CA GLN A 324 7.35 -32.10 -4.48
C GLN A 324 8.79 -32.62 -4.31
N ALA A 325 9.67 -31.81 -3.72
CA ALA A 325 11.06 -32.19 -3.49
C ALA A 325 11.20 -33.40 -2.57
N ALA A 326 10.34 -33.52 -1.54
CA ALA A 326 10.33 -34.67 -0.64
C ALA A 326 9.87 -35.98 -1.30
N GLN A 327 9.25 -35.92 -2.49
CA GLN A 327 8.77 -37.08 -3.25
C GLN A 327 9.65 -37.44 -4.45
N SER A 328 10.73 -36.69 -4.71
CA SER A 328 11.59 -36.80 -5.90
C SER A 328 12.75 -37.77 -5.73
#